data_AF-A0A0R0C652-F1
#
_entry.id   AF-A0A0R0C652-F1
#
_cell.length_a   1.000
_cell.length_b   1.000
_cell.length_c   1.000
_cell.angle_alpha   90.00
_cell.angle_beta   90.00
_cell.angle_gamma   90.00
#
_symmetry.space_group_name_H-M   'P 1'
#
loop_
_entity.id
_entity.type
_entity.pdbx_description
1 polymer ?
#
loop_
_entity_poly.entity_id
_entity_poly.type
_entity_poly.pdbx_seq_one_letter_code
_entity_poly.pdbx_strand_id
1 'polypeptide(L)' 'MSAQPWTEEKGGPRHYTSVTIEMAFRAAHRWPSRLPTWQELVEAYGMNRATAYRWIRAMKDARGIA' A
#
# COMPACT_ATOMS: atom_id res chain seq x y z
N MET A 1 -20.13 -8.64 -26.35
CA MET A 1 -19.88 -8.92 -24.92
C MET A 1 -20.49 -7.78 -24.12
N SER A 2 -21.62 -8.02 -23.46
CA SER A 2 -22.37 -7.04 -22.69
C SER A 2 -21.68 -6.74 -21.36
N ALA A 3 -21.58 -5.45 -21.01
CA ALA A 3 -21.07 -4.96 -19.74
C ALA A 3 -21.85 -5.57 -18.56
N GLN A 4 -21.14 -5.88 -17.47
CA GLN A 4 -21.70 -6.55 -16.29
C GLN A 4 -22.76 -5.68 -15.57
N PRO A 5 -23.66 -6.29 -14.76
CA PRO A 5 -24.96 -5.74 -14.39
C PRO A 5 -24.96 -5.11 -12.99
N TRP A 6 -24.35 -3.93 -12.82
CA TRP A 6 -24.44 -3.20 -11.56
C TRP A 6 -25.79 -2.46 -11.46
N THR A 7 -26.52 -2.71 -10.37
CA THR A 7 -27.82 -2.11 -10.03
C THR A 7 -27.73 -1.57 -8.60
N GLU A 8 -28.45 -0.49 -8.26
CA GLU A 8 -28.37 0.17 -6.94
C GLU A 8 -28.64 -0.79 -5.76
N GLU A 9 -29.44 -1.83 -5.98
CA GLU A 9 -29.78 -2.88 -5.00
C GLU A 9 -28.63 -3.88 -4.76
N LYS A 10 -27.79 -4.10 -5.78
CA LYS A 10 -26.52 -4.84 -5.70
C LYS A 10 -25.40 -3.82 -5.67
N GLY A 11 -25.28 -3.11 -4.55
CA GLY A 11 -24.31 -2.02 -4.38
C GLY A 11 -23.01 -2.31 -5.13
N GLY A 12 -22.69 -1.45 -6.10
CA GLY A 12 -21.48 -1.56 -6.93
C GLY A 12 -20.25 -1.77 -6.06
N PRO A 13 -19.15 -2.32 -6.60
CA PRO A 13 -18.00 -2.78 -5.82
C PRO A 13 -17.67 -1.76 -4.73
N ARG A 14 -17.90 -2.15 -3.46
CA ARG A 14 -17.69 -1.27 -2.32
C ARG A 14 -16.25 -0.81 -2.37
N HIS A 15 -16.03 0.45 -2.76
CA HIS A 15 -14.69 1.03 -2.97
C HIS A 15 -14.02 1.30 -1.63
N TYR A 16 -13.74 0.25 -0.87
CA TYR A 16 -12.78 0.30 0.22
C TYR A 16 -11.48 -0.26 -0.32
N THR A 17 -10.66 0.61 -0.90
CA THR A 17 -9.26 0.23 -1.11
C THR A 17 -8.64 0.06 0.27
N SER A 18 -8.07 -1.11 0.53
CA SER A 18 -7.30 -1.31 1.76
C SER A 18 -6.22 -0.24 1.81
N VAL A 19 -6.23 0.58 2.88
CA VAL A 19 -5.21 1.62 3.12
C VAL A 19 -3.80 1.04 3.00
N THR A 20 -3.62 -0.22 3.39
CA THR A 20 -2.35 -0.94 3.22
C THR A 20 -1.98 -1.13 1.76
N ILE A 21 -2.92 -1.47 0.87
CA ILE A 21 -2.60 -1.63 -0.56
C ILE A 21 -2.21 -0.28 -1.17
N GLU A 22 -2.98 0.77 -0.88
CA GLU A 22 -2.69 2.12 -1.36
C GLU A 22 -1.30 2.60 -0.89
N MET A 23 -1.01 2.40 0.39
CA MET A 23 0.28 2.77 0.97
C MET A 23 1.46 2.01 0.34
N ALA A 24 1.26 0.75 -0.04
CA ALA A 24 2.29 -0.03 -0.72
C ALA A 24 2.64 0.57 -2.08
N PHE A 25 1.62 0.93 -2.88
CA PHE A 25 1.84 1.59 -4.18
C PHE A 25 2.50 2.96 -4.02
N ARG A 26 2.05 3.77 -3.05
CA ARG A 26 2.66 5.08 -2.77
C ARG A 26 4.14 4.97 -2.39
N ALA A 27 4.49 4.00 -1.52
CA ALA A 27 5.86 3.77 -1.12
C ALA A 27 6.72 3.25 -2.29
N ALA A 28 6.22 2.28 -3.06
CA ALA A 28 6.92 1.74 -4.22
C ALA A 28 7.16 2.80 -5.30
N HIS A 29 6.20 3.70 -5.53
CA HIS A 29 6.33 4.80 -6.48
C HIS A 29 7.35 5.84 -6.01
N ARG A 30 7.37 6.19 -4.72
CA ARG A 30 8.30 7.20 -4.17
C ARG A 30 9.75 6.70 -4.11
N TRP A 31 9.97 5.43 -3.80
CA TRP A 31 11.31 4.83 -3.76
C TRP A 31 11.40 3.61 -4.69
N PRO A 32 11.47 3.82 -6.02
CA PRO A 32 11.48 2.71 -6.98
C PRO A 32 12.80 1.92 -6.90
N SER A 33 13.93 2.62 -6.78
CA SER A 33 15.28 2.02 -6.85
C SER A 33 15.82 1.50 -5.52
N ARG A 34 15.19 1.82 -4.38
CA ARG A 34 15.68 1.44 -3.05
C ARG A 34 14.56 1.26 -2.03
N LEU A 35 14.89 0.73 -0.87
CA LEU A 35 13.99 0.74 0.28
C LEU A 35 14.07 2.09 1.03
N PRO A 36 12.95 2.58 1.57
CA PRO A 36 12.97 3.72 2.49
C PRO A 36 13.56 3.32 3.84
N THR A 37 14.11 4.32 4.55
CA THR A 37 14.43 4.22 5.97
C THR A 37 13.17 4.34 6.82
N TRP A 38 13.27 3.98 8.11
CA TRP A 38 12.11 4.10 9.01
C TRP A 38 11.76 5.57 9.26
N GLN A 39 12.75 6.48 9.29
CA GLN A 39 12.52 7.91 9.41
C GLN A 39 11.75 8.46 8.20
N GLU A 40 12.13 8.06 6.99
CA GLU A 40 11.46 8.50 5.76
C GLU A 40 9.99 8.09 5.73
N LEU A 41 9.64 6.91 6.25
CA LEU A 41 8.24 6.47 6.37
C LEU A 41 7.45 7.24 7.42
N VAL A 42 8.09 7.58 8.54
CA VAL A 42 7.50 8.41 9.59
C VAL A 42 7.23 9.81 9.05
N GLU A 43 8.21 10.42 8.38
CA GLU A 43 8.12 11.77 7.84
C GLU A 43 7.12 11.86 6.68
N ALA A 44 7.19 10.94 5.71
CA ALA A 44 6.35 11.01 4.52
C ALA A 44 4.88 10.65 4.76
N TYR A 45 4.60 9.83 5.77
CA TYR A 45 3.26 9.23 5.96
C TYR A 45 2.75 9.25 7.41
N GLY A 46 3.47 9.88 8.34
CA GLY A 46 3.05 9.95 9.74
C GLY A 46 3.00 8.59 10.45
N MET A 47 3.72 7.57 9.94
CA MET A 47 3.75 6.26 10.57
C MET A 47 4.40 6.35 11.95
N ASN A 48 3.91 5.58 12.91
CA ASN A 48 4.71 5.33 14.11
C ASN A 48 5.91 4.43 13.77
N ARG A 49 6.95 4.46 14.61
CA ARG A 49 8.21 3.75 14.38
C ARG A 49 8.02 2.24 14.21
N ALA A 50 7.18 1.61 15.01
CA ALA A 50 6.92 0.16 14.93
C ALA A 50 6.24 -0.22 13.60
N THR A 51 5.28 0.59 13.15
CA THR A 51 4.61 0.44 11.85
C THR A 51 5.60 0.62 10.71
N ALA A 52 6.49 1.62 10.78
CA ALA A 52 7.53 1.81 9.77
C ALA A 52 8.46 0.58 9.65
N TYR A 53 8.87 -0.05 10.76
CA TYR A 53 9.66 -1.28 10.70
C TYR A 53 8.91 -2.48 10.10
N ARG A 54 7.62 -2.65 10.43
CA ARG A 54 6.77 -3.69 9.80
C ARG A 54 6.69 -3.50 8.28
N TRP A 55 6.55 -2.25 7.85
CA TRP A 55 6.53 -1.88 6.44
C TRP A 55 7.86 -2.17 5.74
N ILE A 56 8.99 -1.81 6.35
CA ILE A 56 10.32 -2.13 5.81
C ILE A 56 10.48 -3.64 5.66
N ARG A 57 10.06 -4.43 6.66
CA ARG A 57 10.13 -5.89 6.57
C ARG A 57 9.27 -6.42 5.41
N ALA A 58 8.02 -5.98 5.30
CA ALA A 58 7.15 -6.38 4.20
C ALA A 58 7.72 -6.00 2.82
N MET A 59 8.32 -4.82 2.69
CA MET A 59 8.96 -4.39 1.43
C MET A 59 10.24 -5.18 1.11
N LYS A 60 11.02 -5.56 2.13
CA LYS A 60 12.17 -6.47 1.98
C LYS A 60 11.73 -7.83 1.45
N ASP A 61 10.74 -8.43 2.11
CA ASP A 61 10.18 -9.72 1.71
C ASP A 61 9.62 -9.67 0.27
N ALA A 62 8.88 -8.60 -0.07
CA ALA A 62 8.33 -8.40 -1.42
C ALA A 62 9.40 -8.21 -2.51
N ARG A 63 10.58 -7.67 -2.17
CA ARG A 63 11.73 -7.54 -3.10
C ARG A 63 12.63 -8.77 -3.14
N GLY A 64 12.36 -9.80 -2.32
CA GLY A 64 13.23 -10.97 -2.18
C GLY A 64 14.57 -10.66 -1.49
N ILE A 65 14.63 -9.60 -0.67
CA ILE A 65 15.82 -9.21 0.09
C ILE A 65 15.66 -9.78 1.52
N ALA A 66 16.39 -10.84 1.84
CA ALA A 66 16.35 -11.51 3.15
C ALA A 66 16.82 -10.61 4.31
#